data_AF-A0A1M7GCE4-F1
#
_entry.id   AF-A0A1M7GCE4-F1
#
_cell.length_a   1.000
_cell.length_b   1.000
_cell.length_c   1.000
_cell.angle_alpha   90.00
_cell.angle_beta   90.00
_cell.angle_gamma   90.00
#
_symmetry.space_group_name_H-M   'P 1'
#
loop_
_entity.id
_entity.type
_entity.pdbx_description
1 polymer ?
#
loop_
_entity_poly.entity_id
_entity_poly.type
_entity_poly.pdbx_seq_one_letter_code
_entity_poly.pdbx_strand_id
1 'polypeptide(L)'
;MNNFTIEDYKTAIRAKYKIAIREDVSGVLSDPTPAQLRDFYLRLLERGLSKIDEEIIKMFFEANESLSLKKTIGNCNIGKLKPIISFLEGGNTDNKSRIEMAAILVNFKPRPFRKFQEEEDNFEDDNSNKDSNKSESIIIENESGMEENENKNEANFENIQTAKKTSVYKFPNRFNKKLKLTAAGILIVFCLGFGISYYVFPKEQCMQWSNDHFEKVDCDVKTGKIERFDESKFGLKKIKVYDTTSCFINGEAVVWYAKISSDKADFFNTHGRHPENNKPLRPVTDYIKKRYAEKSVYKK
;
A
#
# COMPACT_ATOMS: atom_id res chain seq x y z
N MET A 1 -29.27 11.95 -0.35
CA MET A 1 -28.73 10.60 -0.57
C MET A 1 -27.67 10.70 -1.65
N ASN A 2 -26.41 10.83 -1.25
CA ASN A 2 -25.29 10.75 -2.18
C ASN A 2 -25.23 9.30 -2.67
N ASN A 3 -25.45 9.07 -3.96
CA ASN A 3 -25.35 7.73 -4.53
C ASN A 3 -23.89 7.46 -4.84
N PHE A 4 -23.16 6.89 -3.88
CA PHE A 4 -21.75 6.56 -4.05
C PHE A 4 -21.57 5.56 -5.18
N THR A 5 -20.67 5.93 -6.08
CA THR A 5 -20.36 5.17 -7.28
C THR A 5 -19.23 4.17 -7.02
N ILE A 6 -19.09 3.21 -7.92
CA ILE A 6 -17.96 2.28 -7.89
C ILE A 6 -16.61 3.02 -8.04
N GLU A 7 -16.59 4.18 -8.70
CA GLU A 7 -15.39 4.99 -8.85
C GLU A 7 -14.99 5.66 -7.53
N ASP A 8 -15.96 6.08 -6.71
CA ASP A 8 -15.69 6.59 -5.36
C ASP A 8 -15.05 5.51 -4.48
N TYR A 9 -15.57 4.28 -4.57
CA TYR A 9 -15.01 3.12 -3.86
C TYR A 9 -13.59 2.80 -4.30
N LYS A 10 -13.35 2.73 -5.62
CA LYS A 10 -12.00 2.53 -6.19
C LYS A 10 -11.04 3.61 -5.72
N THR A 11 -11.49 4.86 -5.68
CA THR A 11 -10.70 6.02 -5.25
C THR A 11 -10.35 5.94 -3.76
N ALA A 12 -11.32 5.58 -2.91
CA ALA A 12 -11.12 5.43 -1.48
C ALA A 12 -10.13 4.29 -1.15
N ILE A 13 -10.21 3.15 -1.85
CA ILE A 13 -9.26 2.05 -1.71
C ILE A 13 -7.83 2.50 -2.06
N ARG A 14 -7.65 3.21 -3.19
CA ARG A 14 -6.33 3.72 -3.60
C ARG A 14 -5.79 4.77 -2.62
N ALA A 15 -6.65 5.63 -2.08
CA ALA A 15 -6.25 6.56 -1.04
C ALA A 15 -5.76 5.82 0.21
N LYS A 16 -6.45 4.75 0.62
CA LYS A 16 -6.03 3.89 1.74
C LYS A 16 -4.71 3.18 1.45
N TYR A 17 -4.49 2.71 0.22
CA TYR A 17 -3.21 2.13 -0.20
C TYR A 17 -2.05 3.11 -0.05
N LYS A 18 -2.21 4.35 -0.53
CA LYS A 18 -1.19 5.40 -0.39
C LYS A 18 -0.85 5.72 1.07
N ILE A 19 -1.81 5.60 1.97
CA ILE A 19 -1.57 5.72 3.43
C ILE A 19 -0.78 4.51 3.93
N ALA A 20 -1.21 3.29 3.57
CA ALA A 20 -0.55 2.05 3.97
C ALA A 20 0.91 1.97 3.52
N ILE A 21 1.25 2.48 2.32
CA ILE A 21 2.64 2.58 1.85
C ILE A 21 3.51 3.43 2.78
N ARG A 22 2.98 4.55 3.29
CA ARG A 22 3.74 5.46 4.18
C ARG A 22 3.95 4.86 5.57
N GLU A 23 3.04 4.01 6.00
CA GLU A 23 3.08 3.32 7.31
C GLU A 23 3.88 2.00 7.25
N ASP A 24 4.16 1.49 6.05
CA ASP A 24 4.87 0.23 5.87
C ASP A 24 6.38 0.35 6.10
N VAL A 25 6.79 -0.03 7.30
CA VAL A 25 8.21 -0.09 7.72
C VAL A 25 9.01 -1.07 6.86
N SER A 26 8.38 -2.09 6.26
CA SER A 26 9.07 -3.09 5.44
C SER A 26 9.38 -2.61 4.02
N GLY A 27 8.71 -1.54 3.56
CA GLY A 27 8.82 -1.02 2.19
C GLY A 27 8.21 -1.91 1.10
N VAL A 28 7.64 -3.06 1.46
CA VAL A 28 7.09 -4.04 0.52
C VAL A 28 5.87 -3.51 -0.21
N LEU A 29 5.04 -2.68 0.44
CA LEU A 29 3.85 -2.12 -0.17
C LEU A 29 4.17 -1.04 -1.22
N SER A 30 5.38 -0.49 -1.26
CA SER A 30 5.74 0.50 -2.27
C SER A 30 5.90 -0.11 -3.67
N ASP A 31 6.34 -1.37 -3.75
CA ASP A 31 6.50 -2.12 -5.00
C ASP A 31 6.26 -3.61 -4.74
N PRO A 32 4.98 -4.01 -4.50
CA PRO A 32 4.67 -5.37 -4.12
C PRO A 32 4.73 -6.29 -5.33
N THR A 33 5.60 -7.30 -5.28
CA THR A 33 5.57 -8.38 -6.26
C THR A 33 4.31 -9.23 -6.09
N PRO A 34 3.81 -9.86 -7.17
CA PRO A 34 2.71 -10.82 -7.09
C PRO A 34 2.91 -11.95 -6.06
N ALA A 35 4.15 -12.38 -5.82
CA ALA A 35 4.47 -13.38 -4.81
C ALA A 35 4.32 -12.83 -3.39
N GLN A 36 4.78 -11.60 -3.13
CA GLN A 36 4.57 -10.93 -1.83
C GLN A 36 3.08 -10.71 -1.56
N LEU A 37 2.29 -10.38 -2.58
CA LEU A 37 0.85 -10.23 -2.47
C LEU A 37 0.17 -11.57 -2.11
N ARG A 38 0.58 -12.68 -2.73
CA ARG A 38 0.13 -14.02 -2.33
C ARG A 38 0.45 -14.32 -0.86
N ASP A 39 1.70 -14.08 -0.46
CA ASP A 39 2.16 -14.35 0.90
C ASP A 39 1.44 -13.47 1.93
N PHE A 40 1.05 -12.26 1.54
CA PHE A 40 0.20 -11.39 2.36
C PHE A 40 -1.17 -12.02 2.61
N TYR A 41 -1.87 -12.49 1.58
CA TYR A 41 -3.17 -13.16 1.76
C TYR A 41 -3.06 -14.43 2.61
N LEU A 42 -1.97 -15.19 2.48
CA LEU A 42 -1.70 -16.34 3.34
C LEU A 42 -1.58 -15.92 4.82
N ARG A 43 -0.87 -14.83 5.11
CA ARG A 43 -0.77 -14.29 6.48
C ARG A 43 -2.11 -13.77 7.00
N LEU A 44 -2.93 -13.16 6.15
CA LEU A 44 -4.28 -12.74 6.55
C LEU A 44 -5.15 -13.92 6.96
N LEU A 45 -5.09 -15.03 6.21
CA LEU A 45 -5.80 -16.25 6.57
C LEU A 45 -5.37 -16.80 7.94
N GLU A 46 -4.07 -16.76 8.23
CA GLU A 46 -3.53 -17.24 9.51
C GLU A 46 -3.96 -16.37 10.69
N ARG A 47 -4.17 -15.07 10.48
CA ARG A 47 -4.63 -14.12 11.51
C ARG A 47 -6.15 -14.17 11.74
N GLY A 48 -6.88 -14.87 10.88
CA GLY A 48 -8.35 -14.89 10.88
C GLY A 48 -8.93 -13.77 10.03
N LEU A 49 -9.90 -14.13 9.20
CA LEU A 49 -10.65 -13.23 8.33
C LEU A 49 -12.11 -13.16 8.77
N SER A 50 -12.78 -12.07 8.40
CA SER A 50 -14.24 -12.04 8.46
C SER A 50 -14.83 -13.06 7.47
N LYS A 51 -16.03 -13.57 7.75
CA LYS A 51 -16.72 -14.51 6.83
C LYS A 51 -16.86 -13.94 5.42
N ILE A 52 -17.09 -12.64 5.32
CA ILE A 52 -17.25 -11.91 4.06
C ILE A 52 -15.91 -11.85 3.30
N ASP A 53 -14.81 -11.49 3.98
CA ASP A 53 -13.48 -11.46 3.35
C ASP A 53 -13.04 -12.87 2.91
N GLU A 54 -13.35 -13.88 3.70
CA GLU A 54 -13.07 -15.28 3.35
C GLU A 54 -13.82 -15.70 2.09
N GLU A 55 -15.11 -15.33 1.96
CA GLU A 55 -15.92 -15.61 0.77
C GLU A 55 -15.38 -14.89 -0.47
N ILE A 56 -15.02 -13.62 -0.36
CA ILE A 56 -14.39 -12.84 -1.46
C ILE A 56 -13.12 -13.54 -1.96
N ILE A 57 -12.27 -13.97 -1.03
CA ILE A 57 -11.02 -14.67 -1.36
C ILE A 57 -11.32 -16.03 -2.00
N LYS A 58 -12.28 -16.80 -1.46
CA LYS A 58 -12.70 -18.09 -2.07
C LYS A 58 -13.18 -17.90 -3.50
N MET A 59 -14.04 -16.90 -3.75
CA MET A 59 -14.55 -16.58 -5.07
C MET A 59 -13.43 -16.17 -6.03
N PHE A 60 -12.49 -15.33 -5.59
CA PHE A 60 -11.39 -14.86 -6.45
C PHE A 60 -10.43 -15.98 -6.86
N PHE A 61 -10.08 -16.86 -5.92
CA PHE A 61 -9.16 -17.97 -6.18
C PHE A 61 -9.83 -19.21 -6.75
N GLU A 62 -11.15 -19.18 -6.97
CA GLU A 62 -11.95 -20.31 -7.46
C GLU A 62 -11.71 -21.56 -6.58
N ALA A 63 -11.72 -21.36 -5.25
CA ALA A 63 -11.38 -22.42 -4.31
C ALA A 63 -12.45 -23.52 -4.32
N ASN A 64 -12.03 -24.76 -4.60
CA ASN A 64 -12.87 -25.94 -4.50
C ASN A 64 -13.07 -26.32 -3.02
N GLU A 65 -14.29 -26.69 -2.63
CA GLU A 65 -14.64 -27.12 -1.27
C GLU A 65 -13.77 -28.28 -0.73
N SER A 66 -13.22 -29.10 -1.62
CA SER A 66 -12.32 -30.22 -1.29
C SER A 66 -10.91 -29.82 -0.87
N LEU A 67 -10.46 -28.59 -1.17
CA LEU A 67 -9.10 -28.12 -0.89
C LEU A 67 -9.14 -26.98 0.14
N SER A 68 -8.24 -27.03 1.12
CA SER A 68 -8.07 -25.92 2.07
C SER A 68 -7.74 -24.62 1.33
N LEU A 69 -8.38 -23.52 1.69
CA LEU A 69 -8.16 -22.20 1.08
C LEU A 69 -6.68 -21.80 1.07
N LYS A 70 -5.94 -22.11 2.15
CA LYS A 70 -4.49 -21.92 2.27
C LYS A 70 -3.72 -22.58 1.12
N LYS A 71 -4.06 -23.82 0.77
CA LYS A 71 -3.42 -24.60 -0.30
C LYS A 71 -3.77 -24.03 -1.68
N THR A 72 -5.02 -23.58 -1.87
CA THR A 72 -5.45 -22.92 -3.10
C THR A 72 -4.67 -21.64 -3.37
N ILE A 73 -4.52 -20.78 -2.36
CA ILE A 73 -3.74 -19.53 -2.48
C ILE A 73 -2.26 -19.83 -2.70
N GLY A 74 -1.69 -20.78 -1.92
CA GLY A 74 -0.28 -21.16 -2.04
C GLY A 74 0.11 -21.63 -3.44
N ASN A 75 -0.80 -22.36 -4.11
CA ASN A 75 -0.60 -22.93 -5.44
C ASN A 75 -1.21 -22.10 -6.57
N CYS A 76 -1.71 -20.88 -6.28
CA CYS A 76 -2.38 -20.07 -7.29
C CYS A 76 -1.43 -19.67 -8.43
N ASN A 77 -1.98 -19.42 -9.62
CA ASN A 77 -1.23 -18.75 -10.67
C ASN A 77 -0.96 -17.30 -10.24
N ILE A 78 0.29 -17.02 -9.86
CA ILE A 78 0.75 -15.73 -9.37
C ILE A 78 0.44 -14.59 -10.37
N GLY A 79 0.34 -14.87 -11.67
CA GLY A 79 -0.08 -13.91 -12.69
C GLY A 79 -1.48 -13.33 -12.46
N LYS A 80 -2.39 -14.08 -11.81
CA LYS A 80 -3.75 -13.60 -11.45
C LYS A 80 -3.72 -12.41 -10.48
N LEU A 81 -2.63 -12.21 -9.75
CA LEU A 81 -2.47 -11.15 -8.75
C LEU A 81 -1.91 -9.84 -9.34
N LYS A 82 -1.23 -9.89 -10.49
CA LYS A 82 -0.70 -8.69 -11.18
C LYS A 82 -1.76 -7.60 -11.42
N PRO A 83 -2.99 -7.92 -11.87
CA PRO A 83 -4.02 -6.91 -12.08
C PRO A 83 -4.48 -6.21 -10.79
N ILE A 84 -4.33 -6.82 -9.62
CA ILE A 84 -4.65 -6.19 -8.33
C ILE A 84 -3.62 -5.11 -8.01
N ILE A 85 -2.34 -5.43 -8.20
CA ILE A 85 -1.22 -4.50 -8.02
C ILE A 85 -1.37 -3.31 -8.97
N SER A 86 -1.57 -3.60 -10.26
CA SER A 86 -1.80 -2.57 -11.28
C SER A 86 -2.99 -1.66 -10.92
N PHE A 87 -4.08 -2.21 -10.37
CA PHE A 87 -5.22 -1.40 -9.92
C PHE A 87 -4.85 -0.42 -8.79
N LEU A 88 -4.08 -0.89 -7.82
CA LEU A 88 -3.63 -0.09 -6.67
C LEU A 88 -2.66 1.03 -7.07
N GLU A 89 -1.85 0.79 -8.11
CA GLU A 89 -0.91 1.74 -8.70
C GLU A 89 -1.56 2.76 -9.64
N GLY A 90 -2.88 2.66 -9.87
CA GLY A 90 -3.64 3.62 -10.68
C GLY A 90 -4.17 3.06 -12.00
N GLY A 91 -3.89 1.80 -12.32
CA GLY A 91 -4.56 1.08 -13.41
C GLY A 91 -6.07 0.97 -13.18
N ASN A 92 -6.85 0.95 -14.25
CA ASN A 92 -8.30 0.76 -14.15
C ASN A 92 -8.68 -0.72 -14.23
N THR A 93 -9.72 -1.12 -13.50
CA THR A 93 -10.33 -2.44 -13.63
C THR A 93 -11.81 -2.38 -13.25
N ASP A 94 -12.65 -3.07 -14.03
CA ASP A 94 -14.08 -3.22 -13.73
C ASP A 94 -14.41 -4.59 -13.12
N ASN A 95 -13.39 -5.42 -12.90
CA ASN A 95 -13.56 -6.70 -12.24
C ASN A 95 -13.75 -6.48 -10.74
N LYS A 96 -15.00 -6.65 -10.29
CA LYS A 96 -15.40 -6.48 -8.89
C LYS A 96 -14.52 -7.29 -7.93
N SER A 97 -14.24 -8.56 -8.23
CA SER A 97 -13.41 -9.40 -7.36
C SER A 97 -11.99 -8.85 -7.18
N ARG A 98 -11.38 -8.25 -8.22
CA ARG A 98 -10.06 -7.60 -8.07
C ARG A 98 -10.11 -6.38 -7.16
N ILE A 99 -11.18 -5.57 -7.27
CA ILE A 99 -11.39 -4.39 -6.45
C ILE A 99 -11.58 -4.81 -4.98
N GLU A 100 -12.39 -5.84 -4.72
CA GLU A 100 -12.60 -6.32 -3.35
C GLU A 100 -11.35 -6.94 -2.74
N MET A 101 -10.58 -7.70 -3.53
CA MET A 101 -9.28 -8.20 -3.09
C MET A 101 -8.33 -7.05 -2.72
N ALA A 102 -8.29 -5.98 -3.52
CA ALA A 102 -7.52 -4.78 -3.19
C ALA A 102 -8.00 -4.10 -1.90
N ALA A 103 -9.32 -4.04 -1.67
CA ALA A 103 -9.89 -3.51 -0.43
C ALA A 103 -9.45 -4.33 0.80
N ILE A 104 -9.41 -5.65 0.69
CA ILE A 104 -8.90 -6.54 1.74
C ILE A 104 -7.41 -6.28 2.00
N LEU A 105 -6.60 -6.18 0.93
CA LEU A 105 -5.16 -5.96 1.03
C LEU A 105 -4.82 -4.74 1.89
N VAL A 106 -5.54 -3.64 1.71
CA VAL A 106 -5.30 -2.37 2.40
C VAL A 106 -6.14 -2.21 3.67
N ASN A 107 -6.86 -3.27 4.07
CA ASN A 107 -7.79 -3.29 5.19
C ASN A 107 -8.81 -2.12 5.16
N PHE A 108 -9.34 -1.81 3.98
CA PHE A 108 -10.37 -0.78 3.80
C PHE A 108 -11.70 -1.26 4.39
N LYS A 109 -12.15 -0.65 5.48
CA LYS A 109 -13.26 -1.18 6.31
C LYS A 109 -14.63 -1.23 5.65
N PRO A 110 -15.10 -0.20 4.92
CA PRO A 110 -16.41 -0.23 4.30
C PRO A 110 -16.34 -1.08 3.02
N ARG A 111 -16.13 -2.38 3.17
CA ARG A 111 -16.05 -3.39 2.11
C ARG A 111 -17.01 -4.55 2.44
N PRO A 112 -17.64 -5.18 1.44
CA PRO A 112 -17.53 -4.93 0.00
C PRO A 112 -18.26 -3.66 -0.44
N PHE A 113 -18.21 -3.32 -1.73
CA PHE A 113 -18.79 -2.09 -2.29
C PHE A 113 -20.23 -1.81 -1.82
N ARG A 114 -21.07 -2.84 -1.66
CA ARG A 114 -22.44 -2.67 -1.16
C ARG A 114 -22.47 -2.01 0.23
N LYS A 115 -21.55 -2.37 1.13
CA LYS A 115 -21.44 -1.73 2.45
C LYS A 115 -20.92 -0.31 2.35
N PHE A 116 -20.02 -0.04 1.41
CA PHE A 116 -19.57 1.34 1.15
C PHE A 116 -20.73 2.26 0.76
N GLN A 117 -21.71 1.74 0.03
CA GLN A 117 -22.92 2.50 -0.31
C GLN A 117 -23.87 2.70 0.88
N GLU A 118 -23.79 1.84 1.91
CA GLU A 118 -24.67 1.85 3.09
C GLU A 118 -24.07 2.62 4.29
N GLU A 119 -22.74 2.70 4.43
CA GLU A 119 -22.06 3.11 5.68
C GLU A 119 -21.84 4.62 5.89
N GLU A 120 -22.34 5.52 5.03
CA GLU A 120 -22.21 6.98 5.30
C GLU A 120 -23.47 7.68 5.86
N ASP A 121 -24.58 6.96 6.06
CA ASP A 121 -25.73 7.50 6.82
C ASP A 121 -25.44 7.64 8.35
N ASN A 122 -24.22 7.28 8.83
CA ASN A 122 -23.86 7.29 10.26
C ASN A 122 -22.50 7.98 10.61
N PHE A 123 -21.91 8.80 9.73
CA PHE A 123 -20.66 9.52 10.03
C PHE A 123 -20.81 11.05 10.22
N GLU A 124 -22.04 11.58 10.21
CA GLU A 124 -22.34 12.97 10.62
C GLU A 124 -22.84 13.04 12.08
N ASP A 125 -22.06 12.54 13.05
CA ASP A 125 -22.15 13.00 14.45
C ASP A 125 -20.99 12.40 15.26
N ASP A 126 -19.81 13.01 15.16
CA ASP A 126 -19.01 13.28 16.36
C ASP A 126 -17.82 14.18 16.00
N ASN A 127 -18.09 15.47 15.91
CA ASN A 127 -17.06 16.45 16.19
C ASN A 127 -17.67 17.74 16.75
N SER A 128 -18.09 17.70 18.03
CA SER A 128 -18.07 18.89 18.87
C SER A 128 -17.84 18.57 20.35
N ASN A 129 -16.61 18.87 20.80
CA ASN A 129 -16.21 19.29 22.16
C ASN A 129 -16.58 18.41 23.38
N LYS A 130 -15.58 17.87 24.10
CA LYS A 130 -14.97 18.53 25.30
C LYS A 130 -13.86 17.68 25.98
N ASP A 131 -12.73 18.36 26.22
CA ASP A 131 -11.80 18.35 27.36
C ASP A 131 -11.50 17.11 28.23
N SER A 132 -10.19 16.82 28.28
CA SER A 132 -9.34 16.63 29.46
C SER A 132 -9.59 15.52 30.49
N ASN A 133 -8.54 14.70 30.66
CA ASN A 133 -8.10 14.00 31.87
C ASN A 133 -9.06 12.99 32.51
N LYS A 134 -8.72 11.69 32.46
CA LYS A 134 -8.44 10.88 33.67
C LYS A 134 -7.97 9.47 33.31
N SER A 135 -6.99 9.02 34.07
CA SER A 135 -6.41 7.68 34.14
C SER A 135 -7.45 6.56 34.30
N GLU A 136 -7.17 5.44 33.63
CA GLU A 136 -7.24 4.05 34.10
C GLU A 136 -8.55 3.51 34.70
N SER A 137 -9.05 2.41 34.11
CA SER A 137 -9.33 1.19 34.86
C SER A 137 -9.58 0.00 33.94
N ILE A 138 -8.75 -1.01 34.14
CA ILE A 138 -9.01 -2.42 33.90
C ILE A 138 -9.97 -2.87 35.00
N ILE A 139 -11.07 -3.56 34.67
CA ILE A 139 -11.64 -4.58 35.58
C ILE A 139 -11.96 -5.85 34.77
N ILE A 140 -11.21 -6.88 35.13
CA ILE A 140 -11.45 -8.30 34.99
C ILE A 140 -12.44 -8.70 36.09
N GLU A 141 -13.42 -9.55 35.80
CA GLU A 141 -13.95 -10.46 36.83
C GLU A 141 -13.53 -11.89 36.50
N ASN A 142 -12.63 -12.37 37.36
CA ASN A 142 -12.30 -13.75 37.62
C ASN A 142 -13.26 -14.28 38.69
N GLU A 143 -13.50 -15.59 38.73
CA GLU A 143 -13.38 -16.45 39.93
C GLU A 143 -13.25 -17.88 39.37
N SER A 144 -12.05 -18.47 39.31
CA SER A 144 -11.20 -19.05 40.37
C SER A 144 -11.71 -20.40 40.90
N GLY A 145 -10.84 -21.40 40.76
CA GLY A 145 -10.92 -22.71 41.41
C GLY A 145 -9.62 -23.47 41.15
N MET A 146 -8.71 -23.34 42.12
CA MET A 146 -7.30 -23.76 42.16
C MET A 146 -7.15 -25.27 42.45
N GLU A 147 -6.10 -25.92 41.93
CA GLU A 147 -5.04 -26.60 42.72
C GLU A 147 -4.16 -27.55 41.87
N GLU A 148 -2.84 -27.42 42.08
CA GLU A 148 -1.75 -28.28 41.64
C GLU A 148 -1.74 -29.64 42.38
N ASN A 149 -1.29 -30.71 41.71
CA ASN A 149 -0.02 -31.37 42.09
C ASN A 149 0.38 -32.55 41.17
N GLU A 150 1.69 -32.69 41.05
CA GLU A 150 2.44 -33.79 40.43
C GLU A 150 2.24 -35.14 41.14
N ASN A 151 2.18 -36.25 40.38
CA ASN A 151 3.28 -37.22 40.30
C ASN A 151 2.93 -38.48 39.48
N LYS A 152 3.91 -38.87 38.66
CA LYS A 152 4.44 -40.23 38.38
C LYS A 152 3.50 -41.43 38.46
N ASN A 153 3.52 -42.23 37.39
CA ASN A 153 4.00 -43.61 37.50
C ASN A 153 4.64 -44.11 36.20
N GLU A 154 5.83 -44.65 36.39
CA GLU A 154 6.68 -45.34 35.44
C GLU A 154 6.06 -46.68 35.01
N ALA A 155 6.35 -47.09 33.78
CA ALA A 155 6.57 -48.50 33.47
C ALA A 155 7.83 -48.59 32.60
N ASN A 156 8.83 -49.24 33.18
CA ASN A 156 10.17 -49.52 32.69
C ASN A 156 10.21 -50.22 31.32
N PHE A 157 11.25 -49.92 30.54
CA PHE A 157 11.97 -50.97 29.83
C PHE A 157 13.47 -50.67 29.82
N GLU A 158 14.25 -51.57 30.43
CA GLU A 158 15.71 -51.53 30.48
C GLU A 158 16.34 -51.72 29.08
N ASN A 159 17.20 -50.77 28.74
CA ASN A 159 18.56 -50.90 28.22
C ASN A 159 18.92 -52.17 27.39
N ILE A 160 19.13 -51.99 26.08
CA ILE A 160 20.24 -52.61 25.36
C ILE A 160 20.87 -51.58 24.41
N GLN A 161 22.10 -51.18 24.74
CA GLN A 161 23.03 -50.55 23.82
C GLN A 161 23.27 -51.48 22.63
N THR A 162 23.11 -51.01 21.40
CA THR A 162 24.04 -51.30 20.29
C THR A 162 23.62 -50.57 19.00
N ALA A 163 24.64 -50.01 18.34
CA ALA A 163 24.66 -49.57 16.94
C ALA A 163 23.76 -48.38 16.54
N LYS A 164 24.26 -47.16 16.77
CA LYS A 164 23.97 -46.00 15.91
C LYS A 164 24.34 -46.35 14.46
N LYS A 165 23.36 -46.74 13.64
CA LYS A 165 23.45 -46.56 12.19
C LYS A 165 23.17 -45.09 11.90
N THR A 166 24.22 -44.29 11.96
CA THR A 166 24.29 -43.05 11.18
C THR A 166 24.07 -43.44 9.73
N SER A 167 22.91 -43.08 9.17
CA SER A 167 22.73 -43.10 7.72
C SER A 167 23.61 -41.99 7.16
N VAL A 168 24.88 -42.31 6.92
CA VAL A 168 25.74 -41.56 6.03
C VAL A 168 25.10 -41.67 4.66
N TYR A 169 24.30 -40.67 4.30
CA TYR A 169 23.85 -40.49 2.93
C TYR A 169 25.12 -40.23 2.10
N LYS A 170 25.66 -41.31 1.52
CA LYS A 170 26.72 -41.22 0.53
C LYS A 170 26.09 -40.57 -0.70
N PHE A 171 26.37 -39.28 -0.89
CA PHE A 171 26.15 -38.61 -2.16
C PHE A 171 26.79 -39.46 -3.26
N PRO A 172 26.04 -39.93 -4.27
CA PRO A 172 26.65 -40.60 -5.41
C PRO A 172 27.48 -39.55 -6.16
N ASN A 173 28.80 -39.64 -5.99
CA ASN A 173 29.73 -38.86 -6.78
C ASN A 173 29.73 -39.40 -8.22
N ARG A 174 28.80 -38.90 -9.04
CA ARG A 174 28.84 -39.00 -10.50
C ARG A 174 29.00 -37.60 -11.09
N PHE A 175 30.12 -36.94 -10.82
CA PHE A 175 30.54 -35.81 -11.64
C PHE A 175 31.07 -36.32 -12.98
N ASN A 176 30.16 -36.50 -13.94
CA ASN A 176 30.54 -36.55 -15.34
C ASN A 176 31.20 -35.19 -15.69
N LYS A 177 32.38 -35.20 -16.32
CA LYS A 177 33.13 -33.97 -16.70
C LYS A 177 32.29 -32.96 -17.51
N LYS A 178 31.17 -33.38 -18.11
CA LYS A 178 30.20 -32.54 -18.82
C LYS A 178 29.29 -31.68 -17.92
N LEU A 179 29.15 -32.01 -16.63
CA LEU A 179 28.30 -31.26 -15.67
C LEU A 179 29.03 -30.05 -15.05
N LYS A 180 30.37 -30.06 -15.02
CA LYS A 180 31.16 -28.91 -14.55
C LYS A 180 31.17 -27.76 -15.56
N LEU A 181 31.15 -28.05 -16.86
CA LEU A 181 31.09 -27.03 -17.91
C LEU A 181 29.73 -26.33 -17.97
N THR A 182 28.63 -27.06 -17.78
CA THR A 182 27.28 -26.46 -17.79
C THR A 182 27.02 -25.61 -16.55
N ALA A 183 27.47 -26.04 -15.36
CA ALA A 183 27.37 -25.24 -14.15
C ALA A 183 28.24 -23.97 -14.20
N ALA A 184 29.45 -24.05 -14.75
CA ALA A 184 30.30 -22.88 -14.98
C ALA A 184 29.69 -21.91 -15.99
N GLY A 185 29.08 -22.41 -17.07
CA GLY A 185 28.36 -21.60 -18.04
C GLY A 185 27.17 -20.85 -17.42
N ILE A 186 26.37 -21.52 -16.58
CA ILE A 186 25.26 -20.88 -15.86
C ILE A 186 25.77 -19.80 -14.91
N LEU A 187 26.86 -20.05 -14.19
CA LEU A 187 27.45 -19.08 -13.25
C LEU A 187 28.00 -17.85 -13.99
N ILE A 188 28.63 -18.04 -15.16
CA ILE A 188 29.08 -16.93 -16.02
C ILE A 188 27.89 -16.13 -16.54
N VAL A 189 26.83 -16.78 -17.02
CA VAL A 189 25.61 -16.09 -17.47
C VAL A 189 24.94 -15.34 -16.33
N PHE A 190 24.95 -15.88 -15.10
CA PHE A 190 24.41 -15.21 -13.92
C PHE A 190 25.26 -13.99 -13.52
N CYS A 191 26.59 -14.10 -13.54
CA CYS A 191 27.49 -12.99 -13.26
C CYS A 191 27.40 -11.88 -14.32
N LEU A 192 27.31 -12.26 -15.60
CA LEU A 192 27.13 -11.31 -16.70
C LEU A 192 25.74 -10.66 -16.65
N GLY A 193 24.68 -11.43 -16.38
CA GLY A 193 23.33 -10.91 -16.20
C GLY A 193 23.21 -9.97 -15.00
N PHE A 194 23.86 -10.32 -13.88
CA PHE A 194 23.90 -9.48 -12.68
C PHE A 194 24.72 -8.20 -12.92
N GLY A 195 25.88 -8.30 -13.57
CA GLY A 195 26.71 -7.15 -13.93
C GLY A 195 26.01 -6.20 -14.90
N ILE A 196 25.34 -6.73 -15.93
CA ILE A 196 24.53 -5.92 -16.85
C ILE A 196 23.35 -5.29 -16.09
N SER A 197 22.67 -6.03 -15.22
CA SER A 197 21.58 -5.45 -14.41
C SER A 197 22.07 -4.27 -13.57
N TYR A 198 23.24 -4.37 -12.93
CA TYR A 198 23.80 -3.28 -12.13
C TYR A 198 24.14 -2.03 -12.95
N TYR A 199 24.57 -2.19 -14.20
CA TYR A 199 24.84 -1.08 -15.13
C TYR A 199 23.60 -0.54 -15.84
N VAL A 200 22.55 -1.36 -15.99
CA VAL A 200 21.29 -1.01 -16.67
C VAL A 200 20.23 -0.51 -15.69
N PHE A 201 20.37 -0.78 -14.38
CA PHE A 201 19.54 -0.14 -13.36
C PHE A 201 19.83 1.36 -13.38
N PRO A 202 18.86 2.19 -13.80
CA PRO A 202 19.07 3.63 -13.92
C PRO A 202 19.42 4.19 -12.54
N LYS A 203 20.43 5.08 -12.49
CA LYS A 203 20.69 5.88 -11.29
C LYS A 203 19.36 6.44 -10.78
N GLU A 204 19.13 6.33 -9.47
CA GLU A 204 18.01 6.95 -8.76
C GLU A 204 17.77 8.33 -9.36
N GLN A 205 16.62 8.54 -9.99
CA GLN A 205 16.31 9.85 -10.55
C GLN A 205 16.00 10.77 -9.37
N CYS A 206 16.59 11.95 -9.34
CA CYS A 206 16.22 12.98 -8.39
C CYS A 206 15.35 14.04 -9.05
N MET A 207 14.65 14.81 -8.24
CA MET A 207 13.88 15.96 -8.68
C MET A 207 14.05 17.14 -7.74
N GLN A 208 13.93 18.34 -8.27
CA GLN A 208 13.96 19.57 -7.49
C GLN A 208 12.78 20.46 -7.87
N TRP A 209 12.28 21.24 -6.91
CA TRP A 209 11.32 22.30 -7.20
C TRP A 209 12.04 23.48 -7.84
N SER A 210 11.62 23.86 -9.04
CA SER A 210 12.21 24.91 -9.86
C SER A 210 11.11 25.83 -10.37
N ASN A 211 11.15 27.10 -9.95
CA ASN A 211 10.17 28.14 -10.27
C ASN A 211 8.72 27.79 -9.91
N ASP A 212 8.04 27.04 -10.77
CA ASP A 212 6.63 26.68 -10.67
C ASP A 212 6.36 25.17 -10.76
N HIS A 213 7.36 24.30 -10.91
CA HIS A 213 7.16 22.85 -11.03
C HIS A 213 8.38 22.04 -10.57
N PHE A 214 8.24 20.70 -10.54
CA PHE A 214 9.38 19.80 -10.31
C PHE A 214 10.09 19.47 -11.62
N GLU A 215 11.43 19.51 -11.59
CA GLU A 215 12.31 19.13 -12.71
C GLU A 215 13.18 17.95 -12.30
N LYS A 216 13.42 17.01 -13.22
CA LYS A 216 14.36 15.91 -12.99
C LYS A 216 15.80 16.44 -13.02
N VAL A 217 16.58 16.05 -12.03
CA VAL A 217 17.99 16.46 -11.88
C VAL A 217 18.85 15.29 -11.47
N ASP A 218 20.17 15.44 -11.65
CA ASP A 218 21.14 14.54 -11.06
C ASP A 218 21.15 14.74 -9.53
N CYS A 219 21.15 13.64 -8.78
CA CYS A 219 21.18 13.65 -7.32
C CYS A 219 22.47 14.27 -6.77
N ASP A 220 23.54 14.31 -7.56
CA ASP A 220 24.85 14.84 -7.17
C ASP A 220 24.95 16.37 -7.30
N VAL A 221 23.91 17.03 -7.81
CA VAL A 221 23.84 18.50 -7.89
C VAL A 221 23.75 19.09 -6.47
N LYS A 222 24.42 20.22 -6.20
CA LYS A 222 24.42 20.86 -4.86
C LYS A 222 23.54 22.09 -4.73
N THR A 223 22.75 22.41 -5.75
CA THR A 223 21.90 23.60 -5.78
C THR A 223 20.47 23.26 -5.42
N GLY A 224 19.94 23.91 -4.37
CA GLY A 224 18.54 23.78 -3.98
C GLY A 224 18.24 22.52 -3.15
N LYS A 225 16.94 22.30 -2.90
CA LYS A 225 16.45 21.14 -2.16
C LYS A 225 16.16 20.01 -3.14
N ILE A 226 17.06 19.04 -3.20
CA ILE A 226 16.93 17.87 -4.06
C ILE A 226 16.22 16.75 -3.29
N GLU A 227 15.22 16.16 -3.90
CA GLU A 227 14.47 15.02 -3.37
C GLU A 227 14.60 13.84 -4.34
N ARG A 228 14.47 12.60 -3.84
CA ARG A 228 14.32 11.43 -4.72
C ARG A 228 13.06 11.61 -5.57
N PHE A 229 13.11 11.16 -6.82
CA PHE A 229 12.00 11.24 -7.74
C PHE A 229 10.76 10.56 -7.12
N ASP A 230 9.68 11.32 -7.02
CA ASP A 230 8.40 10.88 -6.51
C ASP A 230 7.33 11.33 -7.52
N GLU A 231 6.83 10.38 -8.30
CA GLU A 231 5.85 10.60 -9.34
C GLU A 231 4.57 11.29 -8.81
N SER A 232 4.20 11.03 -7.55
CA SER A 232 3.01 11.60 -6.93
C SER A 232 3.12 13.10 -6.67
N LYS A 233 4.35 13.60 -6.47
CA LYS A 233 4.65 15.02 -6.30
C LYS A 233 5.05 15.69 -7.61
N PHE A 234 5.62 14.93 -8.54
CA PHE A 234 6.21 15.46 -9.76
C PHE A 234 5.22 16.25 -10.64
N GLY A 235 3.95 15.83 -10.66
CA GLY A 235 2.87 16.52 -11.40
C GLY A 235 2.38 17.83 -10.77
N LEU A 236 2.88 18.19 -9.57
CA LEU A 236 2.51 19.44 -8.91
C LEU A 236 3.10 20.63 -9.65
N LYS A 237 2.24 21.57 -10.03
CA LYS A 237 2.60 22.82 -10.70
C LYS A 237 1.88 23.99 -10.05
N LYS A 238 2.64 25.05 -9.75
CA LYS A 238 2.14 26.34 -9.31
C LYS A 238 1.50 27.04 -10.50
N ILE A 239 0.29 27.54 -10.34
CA ILE A 239 -0.50 28.16 -11.41
C ILE A 239 -0.95 29.56 -11.01
N LYS A 240 -1.29 30.38 -12.01
CA LYS A 240 -1.99 31.64 -11.78
C LYS A 240 -3.49 31.39 -11.82
N VAL A 241 -4.20 32.03 -10.91
CA VAL A 241 -5.66 31.94 -10.78
C VAL A 241 -6.23 33.34 -10.91
N TYR A 242 -7.23 33.46 -11.78
CA TYR A 242 -7.99 34.68 -11.99
C TYR A 242 -9.37 34.58 -11.35
N ASP A 243 -10.03 35.71 -11.17
CA ASP A 243 -11.43 35.77 -10.72
C ASP A 243 -12.40 34.95 -11.59
N THR A 244 -12.12 34.85 -12.89
CA THR A 244 -12.88 34.05 -13.87
C THR A 244 -12.50 32.56 -13.90
N THR A 245 -11.45 32.14 -13.18
CA THR A 245 -11.02 30.75 -13.18
C THR A 245 -12.04 29.85 -12.46
N SER A 246 -12.42 28.74 -13.11
CA SER A 246 -13.22 27.70 -12.46
C SER A 246 -12.33 26.86 -11.56
N CYS A 247 -12.60 26.88 -10.25
CA CYS A 247 -11.85 26.10 -9.26
C CYS A 247 -12.50 24.74 -8.95
N PHE A 248 -13.74 24.54 -9.42
CA PHE A 248 -14.48 23.29 -9.29
C PHE A 248 -15.07 22.86 -10.64
N ILE A 249 -15.03 21.56 -10.91
CA ILE A 249 -15.68 20.95 -12.07
C ILE A 249 -16.45 19.74 -11.53
N ASN A 250 -17.77 19.66 -11.78
CA ASN A 250 -18.63 18.59 -11.29
C ASN A 250 -18.58 18.34 -9.76
N GLY A 251 -18.35 19.40 -8.97
CA GLY A 251 -18.23 19.30 -7.51
C GLY A 251 -16.82 18.93 -7.01
N GLU A 252 -15.90 18.59 -7.91
CA GLU A 252 -14.51 18.28 -7.55
C GLU A 252 -13.60 19.50 -7.70
N ALA A 253 -12.68 19.68 -6.73
CA ALA A 253 -11.72 20.78 -6.75
C ALA A 253 -10.58 20.53 -7.74
N VAL A 254 -10.48 21.39 -8.76
CA VAL A 254 -9.42 21.34 -9.78
C VAL A 254 -8.31 22.36 -9.52
N VAL A 255 -8.51 23.28 -8.58
CA VAL A 255 -7.50 24.25 -8.15
C VAL A 255 -7.33 24.18 -6.64
N TRP A 256 -6.07 24.14 -6.22
CA TRP A 256 -5.67 24.01 -4.83
C TRP A 256 -4.83 25.22 -4.40
N TYR A 257 -4.81 25.55 -3.11
CA TYR A 257 -4.01 26.67 -2.59
C TYR A 257 -3.34 26.36 -1.26
N ALA A 258 -2.29 27.13 -0.98
CA ALA A 258 -1.71 27.26 0.35
C ALA A 258 -1.49 28.73 0.70
N LYS A 259 -1.87 29.09 1.92
CA LYS A 259 -1.70 30.45 2.45
C LYS A 259 -0.23 30.70 2.80
N ILE A 260 0.35 31.71 2.17
CA ILE A 260 1.73 32.16 2.42
C ILE A 260 1.74 33.20 3.54
N SER A 261 0.88 34.22 3.44
CA SER A 261 0.73 35.29 4.43
C SER A 261 -0.75 35.73 4.54
N SER A 262 -1.03 36.80 5.29
CA SER A 262 -2.39 37.37 5.39
C SER A 262 -3.03 37.64 4.02
N ASP A 263 -2.23 38.15 3.09
CA ASP A 263 -2.69 38.73 1.82
C ASP A 263 -2.10 38.04 0.58
N LYS A 264 -1.34 36.96 0.77
CA LYS A 264 -0.78 36.17 -0.33
C LYS A 264 -1.07 34.67 -0.17
N ALA A 265 -1.43 34.05 -1.27
CA ALA A 265 -1.60 32.61 -1.41
C ALA A 265 -0.97 32.14 -2.72
N ASP A 266 -0.42 30.92 -2.68
CA ASP A 266 0.04 30.23 -3.87
C ASP A 266 -1.01 29.22 -4.30
N PHE A 267 -1.20 29.09 -5.62
CA PHE A 267 -2.18 28.23 -6.24
C PHE A 267 -1.52 27.11 -7.03
N PHE A 268 -2.18 25.96 -7.11
CA PHE A 268 -1.65 24.73 -7.69
C PHE A 268 -2.70 23.99 -8.50
N ASN A 269 -2.24 23.24 -9.50
CA ASN A 269 -3.07 22.42 -10.39
C ASN A 269 -3.59 21.12 -9.77
N THR A 270 -3.06 20.70 -8.61
CA THR A 270 -3.46 19.46 -7.95
C THR A 270 -3.26 19.56 -6.44
N HIS A 271 -3.84 18.60 -5.73
CA HIS A 271 -3.69 18.43 -4.29
C HIS A 271 -2.27 17.98 -3.93
N GLY A 272 -1.91 18.14 -2.65
CA GLY A 272 -0.59 17.72 -2.16
C GLY A 272 -0.08 18.60 -1.04
N ARG A 273 1.23 18.84 -1.03
CA ARG A 273 1.90 19.73 -0.08
C ARG A 273 2.69 20.79 -0.83
N HIS A 274 2.74 21.98 -0.27
CA HIS A 274 3.50 23.08 -0.82
C HIS A 274 5.01 22.73 -0.84
N PRO A 275 5.71 22.86 -1.96
CA PRO A 275 7.08 22.38 -2.13
C PRO A 275 8.09 23.09 -1.22
N GLU A 276 7.90 24.39 -0.97
CA GLU A 276 8.81 25.20 -0.15
C GLU A 276 8.55 25.13 1.37
N ASN A 277 7.28 25.17 1.80
CA ASN A 277 6.92 25.26 3.23
C ASN A 277 6.20 24.01 3.78
N ASN A 278 5.99 23.00 2.95
CA ASN A 278 5.39 21.69 3.28
C ASN A 278 3.95 21.74 3.86
N LYS A 279 3.28 22.90 3.81
CA LYS A 279 1.88 23.04 4.24
C LYS A 279 0.96 22.23 3.32
N PRO A 280 -0.10 21.60 3.85
CA PRO A 280 -1.07 20.90 3.03
C PRO A 280 -1.82 21.88 2.13
N LEU A 281 -2.01 21.50 0.87
CA LEU A 281 -2.83 22.26 -0.07
C LEU A 281 -4.31 21.99 0.20
N ARG A 282 -5.14 23.04 0.09
CA ARG A 282 -6.59 22.97 0.31
C ARG A 282 -7.33 23.35 -0.98
N PRO A 283 -8.55 22.87 -1.20
CA PRO A 283 -9.33 23.26 -2.37
C PRO A 283 -9.64 24.76 -2.34
N VAL A 284 -9.58 25.41 -3.50
CA VAL A 284 -9.89 26.85 -3.61
C VAL A 284 -11.38 27.07 -3.61
N THR A 285 -11.91 27.54 -2.47
CA THR A 285 -13.30 27.99 -2.36
C THR A 285 -13.50 29.35 -3.04
N ASP A 286 -14.75 29.72 -3.31
CA ASP A 286 -15.07 31.04 -3.87
C ASP A 286 -14.59 32.18 -2.98
N TYR A 287 -14.62 32.00 -1.66
CA TYR A 287 -14.07 32.96 -0.71
C TYR A 287 -12.55 33.17 -0.92
N ILE A 288 -11.80 32.08 -1.06
CA ILE A 288 -10.35 32.12 -1.28
C ILE A 288 -10.03 32.73 -2.64
N LYS A 289 -10.75 32.32 -3.69
CA LYS A 289 -10.61 32.89 -5.04
C LYS A 289 -10.85 34.41 -5.00
N LYS A 290 -11.96 34.85 -4.41
CA LYS A 290 -12.30 36.27 -4.29
C LYS A 290 -11.24 37.07 -3.52
N ARG A 291 -10.59 36.46 -2.53
CA ARG A 291 -9.60 37.13 -1.67
C ARG A 291 -8.21 37.22 -2.30
N TYR A 292 -7.78 36.18 -3.02
CA TYR A 292 -6.38 36.00 -3.41
C TYR A 292 -6.13 35.87 -4.91
N ALA A 293 -7.16 35.64 -5.73
CA ALA A 293 -6.98 35.53 -7.18
C ALA A 293 -6.61 36.88 -7.81
N GLU A 294 -5.89 36.83 -8.92
CA GLU A 294 -5.61 38.01 -9.73
C GLU A 294 -6.89 38.50 -10.41
N LYS A 295 -7.06 39.82 -10.54
CA LYS A 295 -8.18 40.38 -11.30
C LYS A 295 -7.92 40.17 -12.78
N SER A 296 -8.88 39.60 -13.51
CA SER A 296 -8.79 39.56 -14.96
C SER A 296 -8.85 40.99 -15.51
N VAL A 297 -7.81 41.41 -16.23
CA VAL A 297 -7.81 42.72 -16.90
C VAL A 297 -8.62 42.56 -18.19
N TYR A 298 -9.86 43.03 -18.21
CA TYR A 298 -10.55 43.27 -19.46
C TYR A 298 -9.83 44.41 -20.19
N LYS A 299 -9.01 44.05 -21.18
CA LYS A 299 -8.53 45.02 -22.18
C LYS A 299 -9.76 45.38 -23.02
N LYS A 300 -10.34 46.53 -22.71
CA LYS A 300 -11.44 47.14 -23.47
C LYS A 300 -10.93 47.63 -24.83
#